data_AF-A0A0D0AWD6-F1
#
_entry.id   AF-A0A0D0AWD6-F1
#
_cell.length_a   1.000
_cell.length_b   1.000
_cell.length_c   1.000
_cell.angle_alpha   90.00
_cell.angle_beta   90.00
_cell.angle_gamma   90.00
#
_symmetry.space_group_name_H-M   'P 1'
#
loop_
_entity.id
_entity.type
_entity.pdbx_description
1 polymer ?
#
loop_
_entity_poly.entity_id
_entity_poly.type
_entity_poly.pdbx_seq_one_letter_code
_entity_poly.pdbx_strand_id
1 'polypeptide(L)'
;MQSSYFVRFFLCIASCLSVTRAFSMTVGTPTQCDDLTVSWTGGQAPFEILLAPSLEMYQNIPVPASAFSNGKGSYSIPQLSLQIGALFVLTMSDATGFGSGGTTTQLTVGNPVANNKCNTTAASPPYTFNLTPLPLTQCG
;
A
#
# COMPACT_ATOMS: atom_id res chain seq x y z
N MET A 1 -21.84 -33.00 30.43
CA MET A 1 -21.43 -31.60 30.76
C MET A 1 -20.23 -31.08 29.95
N GLN A 2 -19.33 -31.90 29.39
CA GLN A 2 -18.20 -31.43 28.55
C GLN A 2 -18.59 -30.84 27.18
N SER A 3 -19.73 -31.25 26.60
CA SER A 3 -20.16 -30.85 25.25
C SER A 3 -20.49 -29.35 25.12
N SER A 4 -21.01 -28.71 26.17
CA SER A 4 -21.38 -27.28 26.13
C SER A 4 -20.17 -26.36 26.18
N TYR A 5 -19.06 -26.79 26.80
CA TYR A 5 -17.81 -26.03 26.83
C TYR A 5 -17.11 -26.05 25.48
N PHE A 6 -17.11 -27.20 24.80
CA PHE A 6 -16.53 -27.34 23.46
C PHE A 6 -17.27 -26.48 22.42
N VAL A 7 -18.60 -26.45 22.45
CA VAL A 7 -19.42 -25.64 21.52
C VAL A 7 -19.24 -24.14 21.79
N ARG A 8 -19.18 -23.72 23.06
CA ARG A 8 -18.92 -22.32 23.43
C ARG A 8 -17.50 -21.89 23.05
N PHE A 9 -16.51 -22.76 23.23
CA PHE A 9 -15.13 -22.51 22.82
C PHE A 9 -15.02 -22.36 21.29
N PHE A 10 -15.70 -23.21 20.52
CA PHE A 10 -15.74 -23.14 19.05
C PHE A 10 -16.44 -21.86 18.53
N LEU A 11 -17.55 -21.45 19.15
CA LEU A 11 -18.25 -20.20 18.82
C LEU A 11 -17.42 -18.95 19.13
N CYS A 12 -16.63 -18.95 20.21
CA CYS A 12 -15.71 -17.86 20.52
C CYS A 12 -14.58 -17.76 19.50
N ILE A 13 -13.96 -18.88 19.09
CA ILE A 13 -12.88 -18.88 18.08
C ILE A 13 -13.38 -18.39 16.72
N ALA A 14 -14.58 -18.79 16.29
CA ALA A 14 -15.16 -18.34 15.02
C ALA A 14 -15.43 -16.83 14.98
N SER A 15 -15.74 -16.21 16.14
CA SER A 15 -15.98 -14.75 16.23
C SER A 15 -14.71 -13.90 16.14
N CYS A 16 -13.52 -14.50 16.26
CA CYS A 16 -12.24 -13.80 16.18
C CYS A 16 -11.62 -13.75 14.78
N LEU A 17 -12.24 -14.38 13.78
CA LEU A 17 -11.76 -14.38 12.40
C LEU A 17 -12.28 -13.13 11.67
N SER A 18 -11.50 -12.05 11.67
CA SER A 18 -11.76 -10.89 10.80
C SER A 18 -11.69 -11.35 9.34
N VAL A 19 -12.84 -11.36 8.65
CA VAL A 19 -12.89 -11.66 7.22
C VAL A 19 -12.41 -10.43 6.46
N THR A 20 -11.15 -10.43 6.02
CA THR A 20 -10.67 -9.45 5.05
C THR A 20 -11.25 -9.81 3.68
N ARG A 21 -11.90 -8.86 3.01
CA ARG A 21 -12.41 -9.08 1.65
C ARG A 21 -11.33 -8.67 0.68
N ALA A 22 -10.51 -9.65 0.28
CA ALA A 22 -9.42 -9.38 -0.63
C ALA A 22 -9.92 -8.83 -1.97
N PHE A 23 -9.22 -7.82 -2.47
CA PHE A 23 -9.35 -7.31 -3.83
C PHE A 23 -7.96 -7.05 -4.39
N SER A 24 -7.88 -6.59 -5.65
CA SER A 24 -6.61 -6.33 -6.29
C SER A 24 -6.64 -4.99 -6.99
N MET A 25 -5.47 -4.35 -7.00
CA MET A 25 -5.22 -3.11 -7.70
C MET A 25 -4.24 -3.32 -8.86
N THR A 26 -4.29 -2.39 -9.81
CA THR A 26 -3.33 -2.23 -10.90
C THR A 26 -2.77 -0.81 -10.81
N VAL A 27 -1.45 -0.71 -10.95
CA VAL A 27 -0.72 0.55 -10.86
C VAL A 27 -0.12 0.86 -12.24
N GLY A 28 -0.28 2.10 -12.69
CA GLY A 28 0.33 2.58 -13.94
C GLY A 28 1.85 2.67 -13.85
N THR A 29 2.49 3.10 -14.93
CA THR A 29 3.95 3.30 -14.96
C THR A 29 4.32 4.49 -14.07
N PRO A 30 5.13 4.31 -13.01
CA PRO A 30 5.55 5.41 -12.17
C PRO A 30 6.66 6.22 -12.83
N THR A 31 6.43 7.51 -13.01
CA THR A 31 7.40 8.46 -13.54
C THR A 31 7.52 9.65 -12.60
N GLN A 32 8.74 10.16 -12.47
CA GLN A 32 9.04 11.25 -11.55
C GLN A 32 8.15 12.48 -11.85
N CYS A 33 7.56 13.06 -10.81
CA CYS A 33 6.76 14.28 -10.87
C CYS A 33 5.50 14.24 -11.74
N ASP A 34 5.16 13.09 -12.31
CA ASP A 34 3.90 12.87 -13.01
C ASP A 34 2.88 12.18 -12.09
N ASP A 35 1.65 12.14 -12.55
CA ASP A 35 0.56 11.49 -11.81
C ASP A 35 0.65 9.96 -11.92
N LEU A 36 0.61 9.27 -10.79
CA LEU A 36 0.58 7.81 -10.73
C LEU A 36 -0.87 7.32 -10.58
N THR A 37 -1.39 6.71 -11.64
CA THR A 37 -2.74 6.15 -11.64
C THR A 37 -2.77 4.78 -10.95
N VAL A 38 -3.69 4.62 -10.00
CA VAL A 38 -4.01 3.37 -9.32
C VAL A 38 -5.48 3.03 -9.59
N SER A 39 -5.76 1.82 -10.03
CA SER A 39 -7.12 1.36 -10.35
C SER A 39 -7.41 0.01 -9.70
N TRP A 40 -8.66 -0.24 -9.33
CA TRP A 40 -9.05 -1.47 -8.62
C TRP A 40 -10.51 -1.85 -8.90
N THR A 41 -10.87 -3.09 -8.56
CA THR A 41 -12.26 -3.59 -8.61
C THR A 41 -12.57 -4.31 -7.30
N GLY A 42 -13.74 -4.04 -6.73
CA GLY A 42 -14.14 -4.55 -5.42
C GLY A 42 -13.64 -3.69 -4.25
N GLY A 43 -13.65 -4.28 -3.05
CA GLY A 43 -13.35 -3.60 -1.79
C GLY A 43 -14.51 -2.76 -1.25
N GLN A 44 -14.27 -2.16 -0.08
CA GLN A 44 -15.24 -1.37 0.67
C GLN A 44 -14.60 -0.08 1.18
N ALA A 45 -15.10 1.06 0.71
CA ALA A 45 -14.66 2.37 1.17
C ALA A 45 -14.79 2.54 2.71
N PRO A 46 -13.96 3.36 3.36
CA PRO A 46 -12.89 4.19 2.77
C PRO A 46 -11.68 3.37 2.28
N PHE A 47 -11.01 3.90 1.24
CA PHE A 47 -9.79 3.31 0.70
C PHE A 47 -8.57 4.15 1.10
N GLU A 48 -7.44 3.50 1.30
CA GLU A 48 -6.17 4.15 1.61
C GLU A 48 -5.03 3.51 0.84
N ILE A 49 -4.08 4.35 0.40
CA ILE A 49 -2.87 3.92 -0.27
C ILE A 49 -1.69 4.25 0.64
N LEU A 50 -0.88 3.23 0.95
CA LEU A 50 0.44 3.40 1.55
C LEU A 50 1.49 3.31 0.45
N LEU A 51 2.19 4.41 0.20
CA LEU A 51 3.37 4.45 -0.66
C LEU A 51 4.62 4.33 0.22
N ALA A 52 5.38 3.26 0.03
CA ALA A 52 6.55 2.94 0.85
C ALA A 52 7.82 2.88 -0.02
N PRO A 53 8.55 4.01 -0.14
CA PRO A 53 9.84 4.03 -0.81
C PRO A 53 10.93 3.37 0.03
N SER A 54 11.93 2.82 -0.64
CA SER A 54 13.10 2.24 0.00
C SER A 54 13.95 3.33 0.64
N LEU A 55 14.23 3.21 1.95
CA LEU A 55 15.07 4.12 2.72
C LEU A 55 14.53 5.56 2.89
N GLU A 56 13.26 5.82 2.53
CA GLU A 56 12.59 7.10 2.74
C GLU A 56 11.35 6.94 3.65
N MET A 57 10.77 8.05 4.11
CA MET A 57 9.53 8.01 4.88
C MET A 57 8.34 7.51 4.03
N TYR A 58 7.48 6.70 4.65
CA TYR A 58 6.26 6.23 4.01
C TYR A 58 5.18 7.32 3.97
N GLN A 59 4.34 7.27 2.94
CA GLN A 59 3.27 8.25 2.73
C GLN A 59 1.91 7.54 2.76
N ASN A 60 1.02 8.01 3.64
CA ASN A 60 -0.38 7.58 3.68
C ASN A 60 -1.22 8.54 2.86
N ILE A 61 -1.91 8.02 1.85
CA ILE A 61 -2.69 8.78 0.89
C ILE A 61 -4.16 8.34 1.02
N PRO A 62 -5.03 9.14 1.65
CA PRO A 62 -6.45 8.83 1.74
C PRO A 62 -7.10 8.98 0.37
N VAL A 63 -7.88 7.99 -0.04
CA VAL A 63 -8.56 8.00 -1.32
C VAL A 63 -9.98 8.57 -1.14
N PRO A 64 -10.37 9.62 -1.90
CA PRO A 64 -11.70 10.20 -1.78
C PRO A 64 -12.77 9.22 -2.24
N ALA A 65 -13.95 9.25 -1.62
CA ALA A 65 -15.06 8.37 -1.96
C ALA A 65 -15.52 8.50 -3.44
N SER A 66 -15.29 9.66 -4.07
CA SER A 66 -15.57 9.90 -5.50
C SER A 66 -14.70 9.06 -6.44
N ALA A 67 -13.58 8.51 -5.97
CA ALA A 67 -12.70 7.65 -6.74
C ALA A 67 -13.25 6.22 -6.90
N PHE A 68 -14.38 5.87 -6.28
CA PHE A 68 -14.99 4.55 -6.35
C PHE A 68 -16.48 4.62 -6.69
N SER A 69 -16.88 3.92 -7.76
CA SER A 69 -18.27 3.86 -8.21
C SER A 69 -18.54 2.55 -8.96
N ASN A 70 -19.73 2.01 -8.81
CA ASN A 70 -20.17 0.78 -9.49
C ASN A 70 -19.18 -0.40 -9.33
N GLY A 71 -18.61 -0.55 -8.13
CA GLY A 71 -17.68 -1.64 -7.81
C GLY A 71 -16.26 -1.48 -8.39
N LYS A 72 -15.94 -0.34 -9.01
CA LYS A 72 -14.63 -0.05 -9.58
C LYS A 72 -14.11 1.26 -9.03
N GLY A 73 -12.79 1.35 -8.85
CA GLY A 73 -12.16 2.60 -8.46
C GLY A 73 -10.94 2.93 -9.29
N SER A 74 -10.65 4.23 -9.35
CA SER A 74 -9.48 4.79 -9.99
C SER A 74 -9.11 6.10 -9.30
N TYR A 75 -7.85 6.22 -8.91
CA TYR A 75 -7.30 7.39 -8.26
C TYR A 75 -5.90 7.70 -8.80
N SER A 76 -5.65 8.97 -9.09
CA SER A 76 -4.34 9.45 -9.51
C SER A 76 -3.67 10.11 -8.31
N ILE A 77 -2.53 9.55 -7.89
CA ILE A 77 -1.64 10.19 -6.92
C ILE A 77 -0.93 11.33 -7.67
N PRO A 78 -1.17 12.59 -7.29
CA PRO A 78 -0.60 13.71 -8.02
C PRO A 78 0.90 13.82 -7.76
N GLN A 79 1.66 14.14 -8.81
CA GLN A 79 3.09 14.49 -8.73
C GLN A 79 3.93 13.53 -7.87
N LEU A 80 4.21 12.32 -8.38
CA LEU A 80 5.02 11.32 -7.70
C LEU A 80 6.41 11.89 -7.35
N SER A 81 6.55 12.35 -6.11
CA SER A 81 7.69 13.13 -5.62
C SER A 81 8.85 12.25 -5.17
N LEU A 82 9.18 11.26 -6.01
CA LEU A 82 10.30 10.35 -5.82
C LEU A 82 11.36 10.60 -6.88
N GLN A 83 12.63 10.35 -6.53
CA GLN A 83 13.72 10.49 -7.48
C GLN A 83 13.67 9.40 -8.56
N ILE A 84 14.13 9.71 -9.77
CA ILE A 84 14.33 8.72 -10.83
C ILE A 84 15.23 7.59 -10.28
N GLY A 85 14.83 6.34 -10.53
CA GLY A 85 15.53 5.15 -10.04
C GLY A 85 15.18 4.76 -8.60
N ALA A 86 14.41 5.57 -7.87
CA ALA A 86 13.93 5.20 -6.55
C ALA A 86 13.05 3.94 -6.64
N LEU A 87 13.19 3.08 -5.64
CA LEU A 87 12.47 1.82 -5.50
C LEU A 87 11.36 2.00 -4.47
N PHE A 88 10.15 1.53 -4.75
CA PHE A 88 9.05 1.60 -3.79
C PHE A 88 8.05 0.46 -3.97
N VAL A 89 7.23 0.23 -2.96
CA VAL A 89 6.02 -0.59 -3.05
C VAL A 89 4.80 0.25 -2.71
N LEU A 90 3.66 -0.11 -3.28
CA LEU A 90 2.38 0.50 -2.97
C LEU A 90 1.48 -0.56 -2.35
N THR A 91 0.86 -0.26 -1.21
CA THR A 91 -0.11 -1.15 -0.55
C THR A 91 -1.46 -0.47 -0.52
N MET A 92 -2.50 -1.19 -0.94
CA MET A 92 -3.86 -0.67 -0.93
C MET A 92 -4.68 -1.35 0.16
N SER A 93 -5.39 -0.52 0.93
CA SER A 93 -6.25 -0.94 2.04
C SER A 93 -7.65 -0.41 1.84
N ASP A 94 -8.60 -1.03 2.53
CA ASP A 94 -9.98 -0.61 2.58
C ASP A 94 -10.54 -0.74 4.01
N ALA A 95 -11.83 -0.50 4.21
CA ALA A 95 -12.47 -0.59 5.52
C ALA A 95 -12.34 -1.96 6.21
N THR A 96 -12.00 -3.03 5.47
CA THR A 96 -11.86 -4.39 6.00
C THR A 96 -10.48 -4.68 6.57
N GLY A 97 -9.48 -3.84 6.29
CA GLY A 97 -8.17 -3.92 6.93
C GLY A 97 -7.01 -3.49 6.05
N PHE A 98 -5.83 -3.41 6.68
CA PHE A 98 -4.59 -3.09 6.00
C PHE A 98 -4.23 -4.14 4.94
N GLY A 99 -3.90 -3.70 3.74
CA GLY A 99 -3.44 -4.57 2.65
C GLY A 99 -4.53 -5.46 2.05
N SER A 100 -5.81 -5.19 2.32
CA SER A 100 -6.94 -5.92 1.71
C SER A 100 -6.97 -5.81 0.18
N GLY A 101 -6.39 -4.75 -0.40
CA GLY A 101 -6.22 -4.57 -1.85
C GLY A 101 -4.89 -5.11 -2.41
N GLY A 102 -4.04 -5.67 -1.54
CA GLY A 102 -2.73 -6.19 -1.86
C GLY A 102 -1.62 -5.14 -1.87
N THR A 103 -0.40 -5.62 -2.15
CA THR A 103 0.83 -4.82 -2.28
C THR A 103 1.45 -5.11 -3.64
N THR A 104 1.94 -4.08 -4.32
CA THR A 104 2.67 -4.27 -5.57
C THR A 104 3.97 -5.03 -5.33
N THR A 105 4.49 -5.65 -6.38
CA THR A 105 5.94 -5.90 -6.43
C THR A 105 6.71 -4.58 -6.37
N GLN A 106 8.02 -4.65 -6.15
CA GLN A 106 8.87 -3.46 -6.17
C GLN A 106 8.77 -2.75 -7.53
N LEU A 107 8.45 -1.46 -7.49
CA LEU A 107 8.37 -0.56 -8.63
C LEU A 107 9.60 0.34 -8.68
N THR A 108 9.97 0.80 -9.87
CA THR A 108 11.10 1.72 -10.10
C THR A 108 10.61 2.97 -10.79
N VAL A 109 10.93 4.14 -10.23
CA VAL A 109 10.52 5.43 -10.79
C VAL A 109 11.28 5.74 -12.08
N GLY A 110 10.54 5.97 -13.17
CA GLY A 110 11.09 6.35 -14.47
C GLY A 110 11.26 7.85 -14.66
N ASN A 111 11.79 8.22 -15.84
CA ASN A 111 11.93 9.62 -16.26
C ASN A 111 10.57 10.31 -16.40
N PRO A 112 10.46 11.61 -16.10
CA PRO A 112 9.23 12.38 -16.31
C PRO A 112 8.82 12.35 -17.79
N VAL A 113 7.53 12.14 -18.05
CA VAL A 113 6.95 12.11 -19.40
C VAL A 113 6.33 13.46 -19.74
N ALA A 114 5.65 14.09 -18.80
CA ALA A 114 5.01 15.40 -19.03
C ALA A 114 5.96 16.59 -18.76
N ASN A 115 7.24 16.34 -18.49
CA ASN A 115 8.25 17.35 -18.12
C ASN A 115 7.87 18.20 -16.90
N ASN A 116 7.04 17.64 -16.01
CA ASN A 116 6.67 18.27 -14.75
C ASN A 116 7.87 18.38 -13.80
N LYS A 117 7.84 19.40 -12.94
CA LYS A 117 8.83 19.61 -11.88
C LYS A 117 8.13 19.55 -10.53
N CYS A 118 8.74 18.84 -9.59
CA CYS A 118 8.29 18.68 -8.20
C CYS A 118 9.52 18.55 -7.29
N ASN A 119 9.33 18.73 -5.98
CA ASN A 119 10.41 18.52 -5.02
C ASN A 119 10.56 17.03 -4.72
N THR A 120 11.65 16.43 -5.19
CA THR A 120 11.95 15.01 -4.94
C THR A 120 12.96 14.83 -3.80
N THR A 121 13.15 15.85 -2.96
CA THR A 121 14.03 15.73 -1.79
C THR A 121 13.31 14.87 -0.76
N ALA A 122 13.77 13.65 -0.60
CA ALA A 122 13.21 12.72 0.36
C ALA A 122 13.31 13.27 1.78
N ALA A 123 12.21 13.16 2.54
CA ALA A 123 12.29 13.30 3.98
C ALA A 123 13.06 12.08 4.51
N SER A 124 14.31 12.27 4.90
CA SER A 124 15.09 11.20 5.53
C SER A 124 14.54 10.96 6.94
N PRO A 125 14.40 9.68 7.37
CA PRO A 125 14.21 9.39 8.78
C PRO A 125 15.31 10.08 9.62
N PRO A 126 15.02 10.51 10.86
CA PRO A 126 15.99 11.19 11.73
C PRO A 126 17.07 10.24 12.30
N TYR A 127 17.18 9.04 11.74
CA TYR A 127 18.10 7.99 12.15
C TYR A 127 18.68 7.30 10.91
N THR A 128 19.89 6.78 11.04
CA THR A 128 20.58 6.04 9.97
C THR A 128 20.51 4.55 10.23
N PHE A 129 20.37 3.77 9.17
CA PHE A 129 20.51 2.31 9.25
C PHE A 129 21.97 1.95 8.95
N ASN A 130 22.61 1.18 9.84
CA ASN A 130 23.91 0.58 9.59
C ASN A 130 23.74 -0.93 9.47
N LEU A 131 23.98 -1.48 8.27
CA LEU A 131 23.84 -2.90 7.96
C LEU A 131 25.18 -3.66 8.10
N THR A 132 26.16 -3.07 8.79
CA THR A 132 27.50 -3.65 8.93
C THR A 132 27.62 -4.48 10.22
N PRO A 133 28.13 -5.73 10.16
CA PRO A 133 28.53 -6.47 8.95
C PRO A 133 27.36 -7.21 8.28
N LEU A 134 27.35 -7.21 6.95
CA LEU A 134 26.47 -8.04 6.12
C LEU A 134 26.85 -9.53 6.27
N PRO A 135 25.91 -10.48 6.09
CA PRO A 135 24.52 -10.29 5.68
C PRO A 135 23.53 -10.38 6.84
N LEU A 136 22.55 -9.46 6.87
CA LEU A 136 21.37 -9.61 7.73
C LEU A 136 20.58 -10.83 7.24
N THR A 137 20.60 -11.91 8.01
CA THR A 137 19.75 -13.08 7.75
C THR A 137 18.41 -12.80 8.40
N GLN A 138 17.46 -12.22 7.66
CA GLN A 138 16.09 -12.09 8.14
C GLN A 138 15.21 -13.05 7.36
N CYS A 139 14.55 -13.95 8.10
CA CYS A 139 13.86 -15.14 7.61
C CYS A 139 14.84 -16.17 6.99
N GLY A 140 15.41 -17.01 7.86
CA GLY A 140 15.96 -18.30 7.47
C GLY A 140 14.86 -19.35 7.28
#